data_AF-A0A7Y7U5R2-F1
#
_entry.id   AF-A0A7Y7U5R2-F1
#
_cell.length_a   1.000
_cell.length_b   1.000
_cell.length_c   1.000
_cell.angle_alpha   90.00
_cell.angle_beta   90.00
_cell.angle_gamma   90.00
#
_symmetry.space_group_name_H-M   'P 1'
#
loop_
_entity.id
_entity.type
_entity.pdbx_description
1 polymer ?
#
loop_
_entity_poly.entity_id
_entity_poly.type
_entity_poly.pdbx_seq_one_letter_code
_entity_poly.pdbx_strand_id
1 'polypeptide(L)'
;MRFCLLLLACFLLLTNQAAAQANDGFQRRDGTMFVVRNGEVRPMPRDVQLPNGRRITRDGWVVERDGRRTELGDGQGCTMLGEAARTESDSRGRLVLHSPATMQAGQARTRSGFWQDKKRKGKGKQKRKRDDD
;
A
#
# COMPACT_ATOMS: atom_id res chain seq x y z
N MET A 1 18.35 -46.97 24.33
CA MET A 1 16.98 -46.66 23.86
C MET A 1 16.43 -45.35 24.45
N ARG A 2 16.47 -45.13 25.78
CA ARG A 2 15.93 -43.90 26.42
C ARG A 2 16.71 -42.61 26.10
N PHE A 3 18.04 -42.72 25.91
CA PHE A 3 18.89 -41.60 25.50
C PHE A 3 18.66 -41.15 24.04
N CYS A 4 18.30 -42.06 23.13
CA CYS A 4 17.94 -41.70 21.75
C CYS A 4 16.62 -40.92 21.68
N LEU A 5 15.64 -41.24 22.53
CA LEU A 5 14.35 -40.53 22.57
C LEU A 5 14.49 -39.08 23.06
N LEU A 6 15.43 -38.81 23.99
CA LEU A 6 15.70 -37.45 24.47
C LEU A 6 16.44 -36.59 23.44
N LEU A 7 17.38 -37.17 22.68
CA LEU A 7 18.07 -36.46 21.60
C LEU A 7 17.14 -36.14 20.42
N LEU A 8 16.19 -37.03 20.12
CA LEU A 8 15.20 -36.84 19.06
C LEU A 8 14.13 -35.79 19.45
N ALA A 9 13.79 -35.67 20.73
CA ALA A 9 12.92 -34.62 21.26
C ALA A 9 13.59 -33.22 21.26
N CYS A 10 14.89 -33.12 21.57
CA CYS A 10 15.62 -31.85 21.48
C CYS A 10 15.71 -31.35 20.03
N PHE A 11 15.91 -32.23 19.05
CA PHE A 11 16.02 -31.83 17.64
C PHE A 11 14.71 -31.22 17.09
N LEU A 12 13.55 -31.60 17.63
CA LEU A 12 12.24 -31.05 17.24
C LEU A 12 11.93 -29.69 17.87
N LEU A 13 12.65 -29.28 18.92
CA LEU A 13 12.45 -27.99 19.59
C LEU A 13 13.33 -26.86 18.99
N LEU A 14 14.34 -27.19 18.18
CA LEU A 14 15.28 -26.21 17.61
C LEU A 14 14.85 -25.59 16.28
N THR A 15 13.80 -26.08 15.61
CA THR A 15 13.45 -25.65 14.24
C THR A 15 12.51 -24.45 14.16
N ASN A 16 12.00 -23.92 15.28
CA ASN A 16 10.85 -23.01 15.27
C ASN A 16 11.14 -21.55 15.65
N GLN A 17 12.33 -21.04 15.34
CA GLN A 17 12.61 -19.61 15.47
C GLN A 17 13.10 -18.99 14.16
N ALA A 18 12.26 -19.08 13.12
CA ALA A 18 12.27 -18.07 12.07
C ALA A 18 11.70 -16.79 12.68
N ALA A 19 12.56 -15.98 13.30
CA ALA A 19 12.20 -14.64 13.73
C ALA A 19 11.67 -13.89 12.52
N ALA A 20 10.36 -13.60 12.51
CA ALA A 20 9.75 -12.66 11.59
C ALA A 20 10.58 -11.37 11.65
N GLN A 21 11.34 -11.10 10.58
CA GLN A 21 12.09 -9.87 10.48
C GLN A 21 11.06 -8.76 10.37
N ALA A 22 10.86 -8.04 11.46
CA ALA A 22 9.98 -6.89 11.48
C ALA A 22 10.61 -5.83 10.56
N ASN A 23 10.10 -5.76 9.33
CA ASN A 23 10.59 -4.82 8.35
C ASN A 23 10.19 -3.40 8.73
N ASP A 24 11.14 -2.47 8.63
CA ASP A 24 10.92 -1.05 8.82
C ASP A 24 10.11 -0.44 7.66
N GLY A 25 9.34 0.60 7.96
CA GLY A 25 8.66 1.37 6.94
C GLY A 25 7.62 2.32 7.51
N PHE A 26 6.49 2.41 6.83
CA PHE A 26 5.42 3.35 7.12
C PHE A 26 4.07 2.66 6.99
N GLN A 27 3.09 3.10 7.77
CA GLN A 27 1.71 2.61 7.71
C GLN A 27 0.74 3.78 7.84
N ARG A 28 -0.36 3.74 7.09
CA ARG A 28 -1.52 4.60 7.32
C ARG A 28 -2.54 3.85 8.17
N ARG A 29 -3.00 4.45 9.26
CA ARG A 29 -4.07 3.94 10.11
C ARG A 29 -4.97 5.10 10.50
N ASP A 30 -6.27 4.93 10.27
CA ASP A 30 -7.31 5.90 10.62
C ASP A 30 -6.98 7.32 10.13
N GLY A 31 -6.55 7.43 8.87
CA GLY A 31 -6.15 8.69 8.23
C GLY A 31 -4.79 9.24 8.67
N THR A 32 -4.16 8.65 9.69
CA THR A 32 -2.89 9.11 10.26
C THR A 32 -1.72 8.24 9.81
N MET A 33 -0.60 8.87 9.46
CA MET A 33 0.63 8.17 9.10
C MET A 33 1.51 7.86 10.32
N PHE A 34 2.04 6.65 10.35
CA PHE A 34 2.94 6.14 11.35
C PHE A 34 4.23 5.60 10.71
N VAL A 35 5.33 5.71 11.45
CA VAL A 35 6.60 5.07 11.12
C VAL A 35 6.70 3.78 11.90
N VAL A 36 7.10 2.71 11.22
CA VAL A 36 7.38 1.40 11.79
C VAL A 36 8.90 1.24 11.84
N ARG A 37 9.44 1.06 13.05
CA ARG A 37 10.87 0.84 13.29
C ARG A 37 11.04 -0.35 14.24
N ASN A 38 11.72 -1.40 13.79
CA ASN A 38 11.90 -2.64 14.55
C ASN A 38 10.56 -3.25 15.02
N GLY A 39 9.50 -3.06 14.24
CA GLY A 39 8.13 -3.48 14.58
C GLY A 39 7.38 -2.56 15.56
N GLU A 40 8.01 -1.49 16.06
CA GLU A 40 7.35 -0.47 16.87
C GLU A 40 6.71 0.59 15.98
N VAL A 41 5.44 0.90 16.27
CA VAL A 41 4.67 1.93 15.57
C VAL A 41 4.78 3.25 16.32
N ARG A 42 5.22 4.30 15.64
CA ARG A 42 5.35 5.67 16.19
C ARG A 42 4.68 6.68 15.27
N PRO A 43 4.04 7.74 15.80
CA PRO A 43 3.46 8.80 14.96
C PRO A 43 4.51 9.39 14.02
N MET A 44 4.12 9.73 12.79
CA MET A 44 5.01 10.38 11.83
C MET A 44 4.83 11.91 11.89
N PRO A 45 5.72 12.65 12.58
CA PRO A 45 5.49 14.07 12.88
C PRO A 45 5.69 14.99 11.68
N ARG A 46 6.39 14.54 10.64
CA ARG A 46 6.68 15.30 9.42
C ARG A 46 6.80 14.36 8.23
N ASP A 47 6.72 14.93 7.04
CA ASP A 47 7.06 14.22 5.81
C ASP A 47 8.50 13.71 5.85
N VAL A 48 8.73 12.55 5.24
CA VAL A 48 10.03 11.89 5.23
C VAL A 48 10.55 11.79 3.80
N GLN A 49 11.71 12.36 3.56
CA GLN A 49 12.45 12.19 2.31
C GLN A 49 13.26 10.88 2.40
N LEU A 50 13.07 10.01 1.42
CA LEU A 50 13.77 8.73 1.32
C LEU A 50 15.09 8.91 0.54
N PRO A 51 16.09 8.04 0.77
CA PRO A 51 17.39 8.11 0.08
C PRO A 51 17.30 8.00 -1.45
N ASN A 52 16.25 7.34 -1.96
CA ASN A 52 16.00 7.19 -3.39
C ASN A 52 15.30 8.41 -4.03
N GLY A 53 15.12 9.51 -3.29
CA GLY A 53 14.48 10.73 -3.78
C GLY A 53 12.96 10.73 -3.71
N ARG A 54 12.32 9.63 -3.29
CA ARG A 54 10.88 9.61 -2.97
C ARG A 54 10.59 10.35 -1.67
N ARG A 55 9.35 10.82 -1.50
CA ARG A 55 8.87 11.45 -0.26
C ARG A 55 7.61 10.77 0.22
N ILE A 56 7.56 10.44 1.51
CA ILE A 56 6.36 9.95 2.19
C ILE A 56 5.74 11.13 2.95
N THR A 57 4.48 11.47 2.64
CA THR A 57 3.79 12.58 3.31
C THR A 57 2.94 12.10 4.46
N ARG A 58 2.72 12.98 5.45
CA ARG A 58 1.81 12.70 6.59
C ARG A 58 0.37 12.47 6.18
N ASP A 59 -0.01 13.01 5.03
CA ASP A 59 -1.36 12.88 4.49
C ASP A 59 -1.60 11.52 3.81
N GLY A 60 -0.59 10.64 3.80
CA GLY A 60 -0.70 9.29 3.26
C GLY A 60 -0.34 9.18 1.78
N TRP A 61 0.59 10.00 1.27
CA TRP A 61 1.05 9.90 -0.12
C TRP A 61 2.49 9.44 -0.22
N VAL A 62 2.75 8.54 -1.16
CA VAL A 62 4.08 8.26 -1.70
C VAL A 62 4.28 9.14 -2.93
N VAL A 63 5.17 10.11 -2.83
CA VAL A 63 5.56 11.01 -3.92
C VAL A 63 6.85 10.49 -4.54
N GLU A 64 6.78 10.15 -5.81
CA GLU A 64 7.90 9.72 -6.63
C GLU A 64 8.86 10.88 -6.92
N ARG A 65 10.07 10.57 -7.37
CA ARG A 65 11.08 11.58 -7.75
C ARG A 65 10.59 12.50 -8.88
N ASP A 66 9.76 11.99 -9.79
CA ASP A 66 9.16 12.73 -10.90
C ASP A 66 7.93 13.57 -10.48
N GLY A 67 7.53 13.50 -9.20
CA GLY A 67 6.37 14.19 -8.66
C GLY A 67 5.06 13.40 -8.75
N ARG A 68 5.04 12.22 -9.37
CA ARG A 68 3.87 11.32 -9.39
C ARG A 68 3.50 10.91 -7.97
N ARG A 69 2.22 10.94 -7.64
CA ARG A 69 1.73 10.62 -6.28
C ARG A 69 0.91 9.35 -6.30
N THR A 70 1.15 8.49 -5.31
CA THR A 70 0.37 7.29 -5.04
C THR A 70 -0.18 7.38 -3.63
N GLU A 71 -1.50 7.25 -3.47
CA GLU A 71 -2.14 7.27 -2.17
C GLU A 71 -1.96 5.93 -1.45
N LEU A 72 -1.66 5.97 -0.16
CA LEU A 72 -1.76 4.85 0.76
C LEU A 72 -3.13 4.90 1.40
N GLY A 73 -3.95 3.88 1.21
CA GLY A 73 -5.21 3.72 1.94
C GLY A 73 -4.99 3.33 3.40
N ASP A 74 -6.03 3.47 4.22
CA ASP A 74 -5.99 3.00 5.61
C ASP A 74 -5.73 1.49 5.67
N GLY A 75 -4.86 1.09 6.58
CA GLY A 75 -4.38 -0.29 6.71
C GLY A 75 -3.34 -0.69 5.66
N GLN A 76 -2.91 0.23 4.78
CA GLN A 76 -1.80 0.00 3.87
C GLN A 76 -0.50 0.58 4.43
N GLY A 77 0.63 0.07 3.97
CA GLY A 77 1.94 0.59 4.31
C GLY A 77 2.89 0.64 3.12
N CYS A 78 4.08 1.15 3.37
CA CYS A 78 5.17 1.08 2.42
C CYS A 78 6.50 0.84 3.13
N THR A 79 7.47 0.27 2.41
CA THR A 79 8.82 0.01 2.91
C THR A 79 9.62 1.31 3.07
N MET A 80 10.83 1.19 3.61
CA MET A 80 11.82 2.28 3.65
C MET A 80 12.31 2.77 2.27
N LEU A 81 11.91 2.09 1.19
CA LEU A 81 12.14 2.51 -0.18
C LEU A 81 10.88 3.11 -0.83
N GLY A 82 9.78 3.20 -0.08
CA GLY A 82 8.50 3.72 -0.57
C GLY A 82 7.76 2.75 -1.48
N GLU A 83 8.08 1.46 -1.41
CA GLU A 83 7.34 0.41 -2.12
C GLU A 83 6.12 0.02 -1.29
N ALA A 84 4.94 -0.02 -1.91
CA ALA A 84 3.72 -0.43 -1.22
C ALA A 84 3.92 -1.82 -0.59
N ALA A 85 3.54 -2.00 0.67
CA ALA A 85 3.72 -3.23 1.42
C ALA A 85 2.42 -3.59 2.13
N ARG A 86 2.17 -4.90 2.27
CA ARG A 86 1.07 -5.37 3.12
C ARG A 86 1.52 -5.31 4.56
N THR A 87 0.70 -4.70 5.42
CA THR A 87 0.93 -4.69 6.85
C THR A 87 0.16 -5.84 7.48
N GLU A 88 0.87 -6.69 8.21
CA GLU A 88 0.28 -7.77 9.00
C GLU A 88 0.73 -7.62 10.45
N SER A 89 -0.14 -7.93 11.40
CA SER A 89 0.25 -8.03 12.81
C SER A 89 0.66 -9.45 13.11
N ASP A 90 1.87 -9.64 13.64
CA ASP A 90 2.31 -10.96 14.09
C ASP A 90 1.58 -11.40 15.38
N SER A 91 1.79 -12.65 15.78
CA SER A 91 1.22 -13.22 17.02
C SER A 91 1.67 -12.53 18.31
N ARG A 92 2.64 -11.62 18.23
CA ARG A 92 3.18 -10.82 19.34
C ARG A 92 2.71 -9.36 19.28
N GLY A 93 1.79 -9.03 18.35
CA GLY A 93 1.24 -7.68 18.18
C GLY A 93 2.20 -6.70 17.49
N ARG A 94 3.30 -7.18 16.92
CA ARG A 94 4.23 -6.34 16.15
C ARG A 94 3.72 -6.20 14.73
N LEU A 95 3.94 -5.03 14.13
CA LEU A 95 3.61 -4.83 12.72
C LEU A 95 4.76 -5.34 11.85
N VAL A 96 4.44 -6.20 10.90
CA VAL A 96 5.34 -6.72 9.88
C VAL A 96 4.91 -6.18 8.52
N LEU A 97 5.83 -5.55 7.81
CA LEU A 97 5.63 -5.08 6.45
C LEU A 97 6.15 -6.14 5.49
N HIS A 98 5.25 -6.85 4.81
CA HIS A 98 5.61 -7.77 3.75
C HIS A 98 5.78 -6.98 2.44
N SER A 99 7.03 -6.90 1.95
CA SER A 99 7.30 -6.42 0.60
C SER A 99 6.49 -7.28 -0.38
N PRO A 100 5.85 -6.68 -1.39
CA PRO A 100 5.23 -7.44 -2.45
C PRO A 100 6.38 -7.97 -3.30
N ALA A 101 6.98 -9.09 -2.89
CA ALA A 101 7.63 -9.97 -3.84
C ALA A 101 6.52 -10.41 -4.80
N THR A 102 6.38 -9.68 -5.90
CA THR A 102 5.53 -10.00 -7.04
C THR A 102 4.03 -10.03 -6.76
N MET A 103 3.41 -8.88 -6.41
CA MET A 103 2.07 -8.64 -6.93
C MET A 103 2.23 -8.00 -8.31
N GLN A 104 1.91 -8.78 -9.34
CA GLN A 104 1.90 -8.40 -10.74
C GLN A 104 1.49 -6.94 -10.93
N ALA A 105 2.30 -6.23 -11.73
CA ALA A 105 1.91 -5.03 -12.44
C ALA A 105 0.63 -5.31 -13.24
N GLY A 106 -0.51 -5.14 -12.55
CA GLY A 106 -1.79 -5.61 -13.03
C GLY A 106 -2.96 -4.97 -12.29
N GLN A 107 -2.74 -3.88 -11.55
CA GLN A 107 -3.82 -2.97 -11.14
C GLN A 107 -3.34 -1.51 -11.22
N ALA A 108 -2.68 -1.17 -12.33
CA ALA A 108 -2.92 0.14 -12.94
C ALA A 108 -4.35 0.13 -13.50
N ARG A 109 -5.35 0.20 -12.62
CA ARG A 109 -6.66 0.72 -13.01
C ARG A 109 -6.46 2.23 -13.14
N THR A 110 -5.98 2.59 -14.33
CA THR A 110 -6.32 3.81 -15.03
C THR A 110 -7.63 4.42 -14.51
N ARG A 111 -7.52 5.34 -13.54
CA ARG A 111 -8.47 6.45 -13.40
C ARG A 111 -8.07 7.55 -14.38
N SER A 112 -7.92 7.16 -15.65
CA SER A 112 -7.94 8.10 -16.77
C SER A 112 -9.40 8.23 -17.19
N GLY A 113 -9.99 9.39 -16.91
CA GLY A 113 -11.16 9.91 -17.61
C GLY A 113 -12.40 9.01 -17.67
N PHE A 114 -13.26 9.09 -16.66
CA PHE A 114 -14.66 8.68 -16.80
C PHE A 114 -15.60 9.69 -16.13
N TRP A 115 -15.50 10.94 -16.58
CA TRP A 115 -16.66 11.82 -16.68
C TRP A 115 -17.01 11.89 -18.16
N GLN A 116 -17.63 10.81 -18.64
CA GLN A 116 -18.19 10.76 -19.97
C GLN A 116 -19.45 11.62 -19.95
N ASP A 117 -19.23 12.86 -20.36
CA ASP A 117 -20.21 13.81 -20.87
C ASP A 117 -21.37 13.05 -21.54
N LYS A 118 -22.54 13.13 -20.91
CA LYS A 118 -23.75 12.42 -21.30
C LYS A 118 -24.41 13.17 -22.47
N LYS A 119 -23.66 13.31 -23.57
CA LYS A 119 -24.11 13.90 -24.83
C LYS A 119 -24.91 12.87 -25.61
N ARG A 120 -26.14 12.60 -25.15
CA ARG A 120 -27.12 11.83 -25.93
C ARG A 120 -27.71 12.70 -27.03
N LYS A 121 -27.10 12.52 -28.21
CA LYS A 121 -27.56 12.87 -29.55
C LYS A 121 -28.96 12.27 -29.80
N GLY A 122 -29.99 13.12 -29.82
CA GLY A 122 -31.36 12.78 -30.20
C GLY A 122 -31.74 13.43 -31.54
N LYS A 123 -31.91 12.57 -32.54
CA LYS A 123 -32.46 12.75 -33.90
C LYS A 123 -33.22 14.05 -34.21
N GLY A 124 -32.88 14.62 -35.37
CA GLY A 124 -33.59 15.74 -35.96
C GLY A 124 -34.99 15.40 -36.49
N LYS A 125 -35.73 16.46 -36.80
CA LYS A 125 -36.79 16.51 -37.80
C LYS A 125 -36.87 17.94 -38.34
N GLN A 126 -36.73 18.08 -39.66
CA GLN A 126 -37.16 19.24 -40.42
C GLN A 126 -38.61 19.58 -40.09
N LYS A 127 -38.94 20.87 -39.93
CA LYS A 127 -40.18 21.38 -40.50
C LYS A 127 -40.01 22.83 -40.95
N ARG A 128 -40.50 23.04 -42.17
CA ARG A 128 -40.30 24.15 -43.09
C ARG A 128 -40.86 25.49 -42.58
N LYS A 129 -40.12 26.54 -42.95
CA LYS A 129 -40.56 27.85 -43.47
C LYS A 129 -42.07 28.00 -43.70
N ARG A 130 -42.65 29.06 -43.12
CA ARG A 130 -43.60 29.95 -43.79
C ARG A 130 -43.30 31.38 -43.35
N ASP A 131 -42.92 32.17 -44.33
CA ASP A 131 -43.08 33.61 -44.35
C ASP A 131 -44.59 33.87 -44.47
N ASP A 132 -45.12 34.89 -43.79
CA ASP A 132 -46.32 35.62 -44.20
C ASP A 132 -46.17 37.06 -43.64
N ASP A 133 -46.50 38.01 -44.51
CA ASP A 133 -46.25 39.47 -44.47
C ASP A 133 -46.84 40.24 -43.27
#